data_AF-A0A1L5PN09-F1
#
_entry.id   AF-A0A1L5PN09-F1
#
_cell.length_a   1.000
_cell.length_b   1.000
_cell.length_c   1.000
_cell.angle_alpha   90.00
_cell.angle_beta   90.00
_cell.angle_gamma   90.00
#
_symmetry.space_group_name_H-M   'P 1'
#
loop_
_entity.id
_entity.type
_entity.pdbx_description
1 polymer ?
#
loop_
_entity_poly.entity_id
_entity_poly.type
_entity_poly.pdbx_seq_one_letter_code
_entity_poly.pdbx_strand_id
1 'polypeptide(L)'
;MHAASRERDYFKNGGSAFLVSWFYSKVRNRGEWDYKQQGREYEALGNFNYGATGTAAGLSEAFLLRGAGWAQSRAGTSNSSFGSWWGESPYGDDPEDQEWIRKGIEYAKSHGY
;
A
#
# COMPACT_ATOMS: atom_id res chain seq x y z
N MET A 1 -10.55 18.84 8.75
CA MET A 1 -10.38 19.20 7.31
C MET A 1 -9.12 20.03 7.03
N HIS A 2 -8.61 20.87 7.95
CA HIS A 2 -7.41 21.71 7.69
C HIS A 2 -6.03 21.02 7.79
N ALA A 3 -5.91 19.87 8.46
CA ALA A 3 -4.64 19.13 8.56
C ALA A 3 -4.32 18.37 7.26
N ALA A 4 -5.29 17.62 6.74
CA ALA A 4 -5.17 16.88 5.48
C ALA A 4 -4.83 17.77 4.27
N SER A 5 -5.36 19.00 4.24
CA SER A 5 -5.04 19.97 3.17
C SER A 5 -3.60 20.49 3.26
N ARG A 6 -3.06 20.66 4.47
CA ARG A 6 -1.67 21.12 4.68
C ARG A 6 -0.65 20.04 4.35
N GLU A 7 -0.95 18.79 4.70
CA GLU A 7 -0.12 17.64 4.31
C GLU A 7 -0.11 17.45 2.80
N ARG A 8 -1.27 17.56 2.13
CA ARG A 8 -1.38 17.50 0.65
C ARG A 8 -0.46 18.49 -0.07
N ASP A 9 -0.40 19.74 0.39
CA ASP A 9 0.46 20.77 -0.21
C ASP A 9 1.95 20.56 0.11
N TYR A 10 2.27 19.98 1.27
CA TYR A 10 3.64 19.57 1.62
C TYR A 10 4.16 18.45 0.70
N PHE A 11 3.29 17.51 0.35
CA PHE A 11 3.58 16.41 -0.57
C PHE A 11 3.70 16.86 -2.04
N LYS A 12 3.03 17.94 -2.45
CA LYS A 12 3.26 18.58 -3.76
C LYS A 12 4.67 19.19 -3.89
N ASN A 13 5.25 19.68 -2.79
CA ASN A 13 6.50 20.46 -2.79
C ASN A 13 7.75 19.68 -2.32
N GLY A 14 7.60 18.60 -1.55
CA GLY A 14 8.70 17.81 -0.98
C GLY A 14 9.33 16.76 -1.90
N GLY A 15 8.80 16.60 -3.12
CA GLY A 15 9.26 15.61 -4.10
C GLY A 15 8.77 14.18 -3.80
N SER A 16 8.60 13.38 -4.86
CA SER A 16 8.10 11.99 -4.80
C SER A 16 8.90 11.10 -3.85
N ALA A 17 10.20 11.35 -3.68
CA ALA A 17 11.08 10.58 -2.80
C ALA A 17 10.73 10.72 -1.31
N PHE A 18 10.41 11.93 -0.84
CA PHE A 18 9.98 12.13 0.55
C PHE A 18 8.65 11.42 0.81
N LEU A 19 7.69 11.56 -0.11
CA LEU A 19 6.38 10.93 -0.01
C LEU A 19 6.51 9.41 0.08
N VAL A 20 7.26 8.80 -0.83
CA VAL A 20 7.50 7.36 -0.84
C VAL A 20 8.22 6.90 0.43
N SER A 21 9.23 7.65 0.91
CA SER A 21 9.96 7.34 2.14
C SER A 21 9.06 7.40 3.38
N TRP A 22 8.26 8.46 3.50
CA TRP A 22 7.28 8.61 4.58
C TRP A 22 6.24 7.49 4.53
N PHE A 23 5.64 7.23 3.38
CA PHE A 23 4.65 6.18 3.22
C PHE A 23 5.22 4.80 3.59
N TYR A 24 6.42 4.48 3.08
CA TYR A 24 7.14 3.25 3.44
C TYR A 24 7.39 3.15 4.94
N SER A 25 7.73 4.24 5.62
CA SER A 25 7.94 4.25 7.08
C SER A 25 6.69 3.85 7.87
N LYS A 26 5.50 4.13 7.34
CA LYS A 26 4.21 3.78 7.96
C LYS A 26 3.84 2.31 7.72
N VAL A 27 4.04 1.81 6.49
CA VAL A 27 3.51 0.50 6.05
C VAL A 27 4.48 -0.67 6.16
N ARG A 28 5.78 -0.42 6.39
CA ARG A 28 6.78 -1.48 6.53
C ARG A 28 6.49 -2.38 7.74
N ASN A 29 7.13 -3.55 7.79
CA ASN A 29 7.12 -4.44 8.96
C ASN A 29 7.47 -3.66 10.24
N ARG A 30 6.63 -3.81 11.27
CA ARG A 30 6.65 -3.05 12.54
C ARG A 30 6.51 -1.54 12.39
N GLY A 31 5.97 -1.08 11.27
CA GLY A 31 5.53 0.29 11.07
C GLY A 31 4.21 0.54 11.78
N GLU A 32 3.81 1.81 11.87
CA GLU A 32 2.57 2.21 12.55
C GLU A 32 1.30 1.57 11.96
N TRP A 33 1.33 1.22 10.67
CA TRP A 33 0.20 0.61 9.96
C TRP A 33 0.42 -0.88 9.68
N ASP A 34 1.37 -1.53 10.35
CA ASP A 34 1.50 -2.98 10.34
C ASP A 34 0.50 -3.61 11.33
N TYR A 35 -0.78 -3.61 10.95
CA TYR A 35 -1.86 -4.12 11.80
C TYR A 35 -1.75 -5.62 12.10
N LYS A 36 -1.01 -6.38 11.28
CA LYS A 36 -0.76 -7.82 11.52
C LYS A 36 -0.02 -8.07 12.84
N GLN A 37 0.68 -7.06 13.39
CA GLN A 37 1.29 -7.15 14.71
C GLN A 37 0.26 -7.21 15.86
N GLN A 38 -0.96 -6.74 15.63
CA GLN A 38 -2.06 -6.78 16.62
C GLN A 38 -2.84 -8.11 16.53
N GLY A 39 -2.82 -8.75 15.37
CA GLY A 39 -3.50 -10.02 15.10
C GLY A 39 -3.52 -10.30 13.59
N ARG A 40 -3.46 -11.59 13.21
CA ARG A 40 -3.50 -11.97 11.78
C ARG A 40 -4.84 -11.64 11.12
N GLU A 41 -5.90 -11.58 11.91
CA GLU A 41 -7.24 -11.17 11.48
C GLU A 41 -7.31 -9.75 10.89
N TYR A 42 -6.30 -8.90 11.15
CA TYR A 42 -6.22 -7.54 10.60
C TYR A 42 -5.43 -7.44 9.29
N GLU A 43 -5.03 -8.56 8.68
CA GLU A 43 -4.34 -8.60 7.39
C GLU A 43 -5.13 -7.89 6.29
N ALA A 44 -6.40 -8.26 6.12
CA ALA A 44 -7.31 -7.61 5.16
C ALA A 44 -7.45 -6.10 5.40
N LEU A 45 -7.56 -5.68 6.67
CA LEU A 45 -7.63 -4.27 7.04
C LEU A 45 -6.33 -3.52 6.66
N GLY A 46 -5.17 -4.14 6.89
CA GLY A 46 -3.88 -3.55 6.53
C GLY A 46 -3.73 -3.38 5.02
N ASN A 47 -4.09 -4.39 4.24
CA ASN A 47 -4.08 -4.34 2.78
C ASN A 47 -5.04 -3.27 2.23
N PHE A 48 -6.26 -3.20 2.79
CA PHE A 48 -7.22 -2.15 2.46
C PHE A 48 -6.67 -0.76 2.77
N ASN A 49 -6.13 -0.56 3.99
CA ASN A 49 -5.57 0.72 4.41
C ASN A 49 -4.37 1.12 3.53
N TYR A 50 -3.50 0.18 3.15
CA TYR A 50 -2.38 0.40 2.23
C TYR A 50 -2.86 0.95 0.87
N GLY A 51 -3.86 0.30 0.27
CA GLY A 51 -4.45 0.74 -1.00
C GLY A 51 -5.10 2.12 -0.91
N ALA A 52 -5.90 2.35 0.14
CA ALA A 52 -6.64 3.59 0.34
C ALA A 52 -5.72 4.77 0.63
N THR A 53 -4.83 4.65 1.61
CA THR A 53 -3.92 5.73 2.02
C THR A 53 -2.85 6.01 0.97
N GLY A 54 -2.36 4.98 0.28
CA GLY A 54 -1.41 5.14 -0.83
C GLY A 54 -2.01 5.93 -1.98
N THR A 55 -3.26 5.60 -2.36
CA THR A 55 -4.00 6.34 -3.39
C THR A 55 -4.29 7.77 -2.94
N ALA A 56 -4.73 7.97 -1.69
CA ALA A 56 -4.97 9.30 -1.13
C ALA A 56 -3.70 10.17 -1.08
N ALA A 57 -2.53 9.54 -0.91
CA ALA A 57 -1.22 10.19 -0.99
C ALA A 57 -0.76 10.49 -2.43
N GLY A 58 -1.47 10.00 -3.45
CA GLY A 58 -1.15 10.22 -4.87
C GLY A 58 -0.21 9.18 -5.49
N LEU A 59 -0.01 8.03 -4.85
CA LEU A 59 0.70 6.90 -5.44
C LEU A 59 -0.20 6.20 -6.46
N SER A 60 0.39 5.74 -7.57
CA SER A 60 -0.36 5.03 -8.60
C SER A 60 -0.73 3.62 -8.14
N GLU A 61 -1.83 3.10 -8.65
CA GLU A 61 -2.26 1.72 -8.44
C GLU A 61 -1.17 0.70 -8.78
N ALA A 62 -0.47 0.88 -9.92
CA ALA A 62 0.64 0.02 -10.29
C ALA A 62 1.80 0.04 -9.28
N PHE A 63 2.10 1.21 -8.68
CA PHE A 63 3.12 1.32 -7.64
C PHE A 63 2.70 0.54 -6.39
N LEU A 64 1.44 0.66 -5.97
CA LEU A 64 0.91 -0.01 -4.78
C LEU A 64 0.89 -1.53 -4.96
N LEU A 65 0.31 -2.03 -6.05
CA LEU A 65 0.19 -3.47 -6.28
C LEU A 65 1.55 -4.17 -6.42
N ARG A 66 2.54 -3.53 -7.07
CA ARG A 66 3.91 -4.06 -7.16
C ARG A 66 4.67 -3.92 -5.83
N GLY A 67 4.43 -2.84 -5.09
CA GLY A 67 5.03 -2.63 -3.77
C GLY A 67 4.63 -3.71 -2.77
N ALA A 68 3.37 -4.14 -2.79
CA ALA A 68 2.87 -5.24 -1.98
C ALA A 68 3.54 -6.58 -2.34
N GLY A 69 3.61 -6.92 -3.63
CA GLY A 69 4.31 -8.12 -4.09
C GLY A 69 5.80 -8.15 -3.74
N TRP A 70 6.48 -7.00 -3.78
CA TRP A 70 7.85 -6.88 -3.30
C TRP A 70 7.96 -7.12 -1.79
N ALA A 71 7.01 -6.61 -1.01
CA ALA A 71 6.99 -6.80 0.44
C ALA A 71 6.75 -8.28 0.81
N GLN A 72 5.82 -8.95 0.12
CA GLN A 72 5.55 -10.39 0.26
C GLN A 72 6.79 -11.23 -0.09
N SER A 73 7.49 -10.89 -1.18
CA SER A 73 8.75 -11.53 -1.56
C SER A 73 9.83 -11.35 -0.48
N ARG A 74 9.95 -10.17 0.12
CA ARG A 74 10.88 -9.91 1.22
C ARG A 74 10.53 -10.63 2.52
N ALA A 75 9.24 -10.82 2.79
CA ALA A 75 8.77 -11.57 3.95
C ALA A 75 9.02 -13.09 3.82
N GLY A 76 9.37 -13.58 2.62
CA GLY A 76 9.60 -14.99 2.35
C GLY A 76 8.31 -15.83 2.33
N THR A 77 7.16 -15.17 2.23
CA THR A 77 5.82 -15.79 2.21
C THR A 77 5.26 -15.94 0.80
N SER A 78 5.94 -15.39 -0.20
CA SER A 78 5.50 -15.46 -1.60
C SER A 78 5.54 -16.91 -2.12
N ASN A 79 4.42 -17.34 -2.69
CA ASN A 79 4.34 -18.59 -3.45
C ASN A 79 4.90 -18.37 -4.85
N SER A 80 5.74 -19.28 -5.35
CA SER A 80 6.31 -19.18 -6.70
C SER A 80 5.25 -19.11 -7.81
N SER A 81 4.04 -19.64 -7.56
CA SER A 81 2.90 -19.54 -8.48
C SER A 81 2.35 -18.12 -8.66
N PHE A 82 2.61 -17.21 -7.71
CA PHE A 82 2.14 -15.82 -7.76
C PHE A 82 3.05 -14.93 -8.62
N GLY A 83 4.18 -15.46 -9.09
CA GLY A 83 5.12 -14.75 -9.94
C GLY A 83 6.08 -13.87 -9.16
N SER A 84 6.36 -12.67 -9.68
CA SER A 84 7.34 -11.75 -9.11
C SER A 84 6.85 -10.31 -9.24
N TRP A 85 7.37 -9.42 -8.38
CA TRP A 85 6.94 -8.02 -8.34
C TRP A 85 7.27 -7.21 -9.60
N TRP A 86 8.20 -7.71 -10.42
CA TRP A 86 8.50 -7.16 -11.75
C TRP A 86 7.71 -7.81 -12.89
N GLY A 87 7.00 -8.91 -12.63
CA GLY A 87 6.21 -9.65 -13.63
C GLY A 87 4.79 -9.15 -13.82
N GLU A 88 3.91 -10.09 -14.18
CA GLU A 88 2.46 -9.90 -14.33
C GLU A 88 1.72 -9.95 -12.98
N SER A 89 0.49 -9.43 -12.94
CA SER A 89 -0.42 -9.58 -11.79
C SER A 89 -0.57 -11.06 -11.42
N PRO A 90 -0.52 -11.46 -10.14
CA PRO A 90 -0.60 -10.64 -8.91
C PRO A 90 0.73 -10.06 -8.42
N TYR A 91 1.75 -9.96 -9.28
CA TYR A 91 3.04 -9.35 -8.96
C TYR A 91 3.78 -10.06 -7.80
N GLY A 92 3.60 -11.36 -7.63
CA GLY A 92 4.21 -12.14 -6.54
C GLY A 92 3.55 -11.96 -5.17
N ASP A 93 2.43 -11.23 -5.10
CA ASP A 93 1.62 -11.06 -3.91
C ASP A 93 0.51 -12.12 -3.81
N ASP A 94 -0.09 -12.28 -2.63
CA ASP A 94 -1.27 -13.13 -2.50
C ASP A 94 -2.46 -12.53 -3.28
N PRO A 95 -3.19 -13.30 -4.11
CA PRO A 95 -4.36 -12.79 -4.83
C PRO A 95 -5.44 -12.17 -3.94
N GLU A 96 -5.66 -12.69 -2.73
CA GLU A 96 -6.61 -12.13 -1.75
C GLU A 96 -6.10 -10.78 -1.20
N ASP A 97 -4.81 -10.71 -0.87
CA ASP A 97 -4.16 -9.45 -0.44
C ASP A 97 -4.33 -8.37 -1.52
N GLN A 98 -4.09 -8.71 -2.79
CA GLN A 98 -4.30 -7.81 -3.94
C GLN A 98 -5.74 -7.35 -4.09
N GLU A 99 -6.73 -8.20 -3.81
CA GLU A 99 -8.15 -7.81 -3.86
C GLU A 99 -8.47 -6.77 -2.79
N TRP A 100 -7.98 -6.95 -1.57
CA TRP A 100 -8.16 -5.96 -0.49
C TRP A 100 -7.46 -4.63 -0.80
N ILE A 101 -6.26 -4.67 -1.38
CA ILE A 101 -5.57 -3.46 -1.84
C ILE A 101 -6.41 -2.73 -2.89
N ARG A 102 -6.95 -3.44 -3.90
CA ARG A 102 -7.82 -2.84 -4.92
C ARG A 102 -9.07 -2.22 -4.32
N LYS A 103 -9.73 -2.89 -3.36
CA LYS A 103 -10.88 -2.33 -2.62
C LYS A 103 -10.51 -1.02 -1.91
N GLY A 104 -9.33 -0.94 -1.31
CA GLY A 104 -8.81 0.30 -0.71
C GLY A 104 -8.60 1.41 -1.74
N ILE A 105 -8.01 1.08 -2.90
CA ILE A 105 -7.79 2.02 -4.00
C ILE A 105 -9.13 2.56 -4.53
N GLU A 106 -10.09 1.68 -4.79
CA GLU A 106 -11.44 2.05 -5.25
C GLU A 106 -12.16 2.92 -4.21
N TYR A 107 -12.03 2.58 -2.92
CA TYR A 107 -12.55 3.40 -1.85
C TYR A 107 -11.97 4.81 -1.89
N ALA A 108 -10.66 4.98 -2.00
CA ALA A 108 -10.05 6.31 -2.10
C ALA A 108 -10.53 7.07 -3.36
N LYS A 109 -10.53 6.43 -4.53
CA LYS A 109 -11.01 7.04 -5.79
C LYS A 109 -12.47 7.50 -5.69
N SER A 110 -13.35 6.68 -5.11
CA SER A 110 -14.77 7.03 -4.92
C SER A 110 -15.00 8.23 -3.99
N HIS A 111 -14.00 8.59 -3.18
CA HIS A 111 -14.03 9.75 -2.28
C HIS A 111 -13.24 10.96 -2.84
N GLY A 112 -12.85 10.94 -4.12
CA GLY A 112 -12.25 12.08 -4.82
C GLY A 112 -10.74 12.22 -4.65
N TYR A 113 -10.05 11.11 -4.36
CA TYR A 113 -8.58 11.05 -4.34
C TYR A 113 -8.00 10.57 -5.66
#